data_AF-A0A7G1I1Y7-F1
#
_entry.id   AF-A0A7G1I1Y7-F1
#
_cell.length_a   1.000
_cell.length_b   1.000
_cell.length_c   1.000
_cell.angle_alpha   90.00
_cell.angle_beta   90.00
_cell.angle_gamma   90.00
#
_symmetry.space_group_name_H-M   'P 1'
#
loop_
_entity.id
_entity.type
_entity.pdbx_description
1 polymer ?
#
loop_
_entity_poly.entity_id
_entity_poly.type
_entity_poly.pdbx_seq_one_letter_code
_entity_poly.pdbx_strand_id
1 'polypeptide(L)'
;MSIRSLGYLRIEATDMAAWREYGLKVLGMVEGKGSVEGALYLRMDDFPARLVIVPGERDRLDEAGWECANAAGLQEIRDRLDVEGTPYKEATAAQLADRRVDEMILFSDPSGNPLAVFHGAALEHRRVVSPYGHKFVTGEQGLGHVVLTTRDDAEALHFYRDVLGFKLRDSMRLPPQVVGRPAEGPPAWLRFFGCNPRHHSLAFLPLPTPSGIVHLMVEVENSDDVGLCLDRALRRKVPMSATLGRHVNDLMLSFYMKTPAVSTSNSVAREGKSTTKIDRPGEHRGQFVGARLHGRRSRLAMSAQIDPRTFRSVLGQFCTGITVITTMHDAVPVGFACQSFAALSLEPPLVLFCPTKVSRSWKAIEATGRFCVNVLTEKQKHVSARFGSKEPDKFAGIDWHLSELGSPIIDGSLAYIDCTVASVHDGGDHFVVFGAVNSLSEVPKIKPRPLLFYRGDYTGIEPDKTTPAQWRDDLEAFLTTTTQDTWL
;
A
#
# COMPACT_ATOMS: atom_id res chain seq x y z
N MET A 1 18.37 -13.40 6.69
CA MET A 1 18.47 -12.11 7.39
C MET A 1 18.27 -12.41 8.85
N SER A 2 19.19 -11.93 9.66
CA SER A 2 19.26 -12.20 11.10
C SER A 2 18.18 -11.39 11.82
N ILE A 3 18.08 -10.09 11.52
CA ILE A 3 16.91 -9.27 11.82
C ILE A 3 15.74 -9.72 10.94
N ARG A 4 14.60 -10.00 11.57
CA ARG A 4 13.37 -10.47 10.93
C ARG A 4 12.29 -9.42 10.88
N SER A 5 12.11 -8.60 11.91
CA SER A 5 10.97 -7.68 11.91
C SER A 5 11.24 -6.45 12.77
N LEU A 6 10.47 -5.39 12.54
CA LEU A 6 10.34 -4.31 13.51
C LEU A 6 9.49 -4.84 14.66
N GLY A 7 10.10 -5.06 15.82
CA GLY A 7 9.45 -5.63 16.99
C GLY A 7 8.59 -4.61 17.72
N TYR A 8 9.21 -3.48 18.10
CA TYR A 8 8.55 -2.41 18.81
C TYR A 8 9.16 -1.04 18.47
N LEU A 9 8.45 0.03 18.82
CA LEU A 9 8.96 1.40 18.83
C LEU A 9 8.79 1.99 20.24
N ARG A 10 9.83 2.66 20.73
CA ARG A 10 9.77 3.45 21.96
C ARG A 10 9.93 4.91 21.62
N ILE A 11 9.08 5.75 22.18
CA ILE A 11 9.16 7.20 22.00
C ILE A 11 9.03 7.90 23.35
N GLU A 12 9.76 8.99 23.48
CA GLU A 12 9.60 9.96 24.57
C GLU A 12 8.48 10.92 24.18
N ALA A 13 7.64 11.31 25.14
CA ALA A 13 6.55 12.24 24.91
C ALA A 13 6.35 13.24 26.04
N THR A 14 5.93 14.45 25.66
CA THR A 14 5.62 15.55 26.57
C THR A 14 4.18 15.49 27.12
N ASP A 15 3.25 14.90 26.36
CA ASP A 15 1.83 14.79 26.74
C ASP A 15 1.34 13.33 26.73
N MET A 16 1.46 12.68 27.89
CA MET A 16 1.04 11.29 28.08
C MET A 16 -0.48 11.10 28.02
N ALA A 17 -1.26 12.11 28.40
CA ALA A 17 -2.71 12.02 28.38
C ALA A 17 -3.24 12.03 26.94
N ALA A 18 -2.70 12.92 26.11
CA ALA A 18 -3.00 12.96 24.68
C ALA A 18 -2.59 11.66 23.97
N TRP A 19 -1.42 11.09 24.29
CA TRP A 19 -1.01 9.79 23.75
C TRP A 19 -1.93 8.64 24.16
N ARG A 20 -2.39 8.61 25.42
CA ARG A 20 -3.36 7.62 25.90
C ARG A 20 -4.68 7.74 25.16
N GLU A 21 -5.20 8.97 25.01
CA GLU A 21 -6.43 9.18 24.24
C GLU A 21 -6.26 8.77 22.78
N TYR A 22 -5.18 9.21 22.14
CA TYR A 22 -4.89 8.94 20.74
C TYR A 22 -4.73 7.43 20.46
N GLY A 23 -3.87 6.75 21.21
CA GLY A 23 -3.61 5.31 21.04
C GLY A 23 -4.87 4.47 21.24
N LEU A 24 -5.65 4.77 22.28
CA LEU A 24 -6.82 3.96 22.63
C LEU A 24 -8.07 4.33 21.82
N LYS A 25 -8.25 5.60 21.46
CA LYS A 25 -9.50 6.11 20.89
C LYS A 25 -9.44 6.47 19.42
N VAL A 26 -8.24 6.64 18.85
CA VAL A 26 -8.02 6.86 17.41
C VAL A 26 -7.47 5.59 16.78
N LEU A 27 -6.29 5.14 17.22
CA LEU A 27 -5.66 3.94 16.65
C LEU A 27 -6.44 2.67 17.01
N GLY A 28 -7.03 2.61 18.21
CA GLY A 28 -7.74 1.41 18.67
C GLY A 28 -6.80 0.32 19.17
N MET A 29 -5.59 0.70 19.57
CA MET A 29 -4.68 -0.19 20.29
C MET A 29 -5.24 -0.46 21.70
N VAL A 30 -4.76 -1.53 22.31
CA VAL A 30 -5.15 -1.91 23.68
C VAL A 30 -4.05 -1.55 24.65
N GLU A 31 -4.41 -1.03 25.82
CA GLU A 31 -3.43 -0.72 26.86
C GLU A 31 -2.88 -2.02 27.46
N GLY A 32 -1.55 -2.17 27.40
CA GLY A 32 -0.79 -3.24 28.03
C GLY A 32 -0.31 -2.86 29.43
N LYS A 33 0.58 -3.67 29.98
CA LYS A 33 1.23 -3.43 31.26
C LYS A 33 2.75 -3.40 31.07
N GLY A 34 3.44 -2.63 31.89
CA GLY A 34 4.89 -2.63 31.93
C GLY A 34 5.44 -2.02 33.20
N SER A 35 6.76 -1.92 33.27
CA SER A 35 7.53 -1.58 34.47
C SER A 35 7.86 -0.10 34.65
N VAL A 36 7.80 0.70 33.59
CA VAL A 36 8.14 2.13 33.68
C VAL A 36 6.93 2.89 34.21
N GLU A 37 7.11 3.56 35.35
CA GLU A 37 6.10 4.42 35.94
C GLU A 37 5.72 5.55 34.98
N GLY A 38 4.41 5.81 34.85
CA GLY A 38 3.88 6.85 33.96
C GLY A 38 3.96 6.53 32.47
N ALA A 39 4.60 5.44 32.05
CA ALA A 39 4.64 5.03 30.66
C ALA A 39 3.31 4.43 30.19
N LEU A 40 3.05 4.54 28.89
CA LEU A 40 1.92 3.95 28.21
C LEU A 40 2.40 2.83 27.28
N TYR A 41 1.86 1.64 27.46
CA TYR A 41 2.18 0.46 26.67
C TYR A 41 1.00 0.17 25.74
N LEU A 42 1.18 0.30 24.42
CA LEU A 42 0.13 0.06 23.44
C LEU A 42 0.36 -1.26 22.70
N ARG A 43 -0.65 -2.13 22.75
CA ARG A 43 -0.66 -3.47 22.19
C ARG A 43 -1.48 -3.53 20.90
N MET A 44 -0.99 -4.33 19.97
CA MET A 44 -1.66 -4.66 18.70
C MET A 44 -1.96 -6.16 18.59
N ASP A 45 -1.16 -6.99 19.29
CA ASP A 45 -1.16 -8.44 19.24
C ASP A 45 -0.57 -9.03 20.54
N ASP A 46 -0.10 -10.28 20.49
CA ASP A 46 0.49 -10.98 21.63
C ASP A 46 1.78 -10.33 22.16
N PHE A 47 2.39 -9.38 21.45
CA PHE A 47 3.54 -8.64 21.97
C PHE A 47 3.14 -7.83 23.22
N PRO A 48 3.98 -7.77 24.28
CA PRO A 48 3.70 -7.02 25.49
C PRO A 48 3.37 -5.54 25.25
N ALA A 49 4.08 -4.93 24.30
CA ALA A 49 3.77 -3.64 23.71
C ALA A 49 4.49 -3.50 22.37
N ARG A 50 3.77 -3.01 21.35
CA ARG A 50 4.36 -2.68 20.04
C ARG A 50 4.78 -1.22 19.98
N LEU A 51 4.06 -0.34 20.67
CA LEU A 51 4.40 1.08 20.80
C LEU A 51 4.44 1.44 22.29
N VAL A 52 5.58 1.89 22.77
CA VAL A 52 5.78 2.32 24.16
C VAL A 52 6.02 3.82 24.18
N ILE A 53 5.19 4.54 24.93
CA ILE A 53 5.33 5.97 25.14
C ILE A 53 5.86 6.17 26.55
N VAL A 54 7.03 6.78 26.70
CA VAL A 54 7.61 7.12 28.00
C VAL A 54 7.51 8.62 28.25
N PRO A 55 7.20 9.06 29.49
CA PRO A 55 7.17 10.47 29.80
C PRO A 55 8.57 11.08 29.70
N GLY A 56 8.67 12.29 29.15
CA GLY A 56 9.90 13.06 29.12
C GLY A 56 9.69 14.51 28.72
N GLU A 57 10.79 15.21 28.45
CA GLU A 57 10.80 16.65 28.15
C GLU A 57 10.69 16.93 26.64
N ARG A 58 10.83 15.90 25.80
CA ARG A 58 10.83 16.02 24.34
C ARG A 58 9.99 14.94 23.68
N ASP A 59 9.37 15.30 22.56
CA ASP A 59 8.70 14.36 21.66
C ASP A 59 9.70 13.81 20.63
N ARG A 60 10.24 12.61 20.87
CA ARG A 60 11.27 11.99 20.01
C ARG A 60 11.29 10.47 20.04
N LEU A 61 11.93 9.88 19.03
CA LEU A 61 12.33 8.49 19.07
C LEU A 61 13.27 8.24 20.27
N ASP A 62 12.90 7.30 21.13
CA ASP A 62 13.75 6.76 22.19
C ASP A 62 14.54 5.56 21.65
N GLU A 63 13.88 4.66 20.91
CA GLU A 63 14.49 3.42 20.40
C GLU A 63 13.61 2.73 19.34
N ALA A 64 14.22 2.17 18.30
CA ALA A 64 13.58 1.20 17.41
C ALA A 64 14.10 -0.22 17.70
N GLY A 65 13.20 -1.12 18.12
CA GLY A 65 13.52 -2.49 18.48
C GLY A 65 13.34 -3.46 17.32
N TRP A 66 14.39 -4.19 16.97
CA TRP A 66 14.47 -5.12 15.85
C TRP A 66 14.60 -6.56 16.34
N GLU A 67 13.66 -7.39 15.94
CA GLU A 67 13.57 -8.77 16.40
C GLU A 67 14.38 -9.71 15.51
N CYS A 68 15.26 -10.49 16.12
CA CYS A 68 15.97 -11.63 15.54
C CYS A 68 15.22 -12.94 15.82
N ALA A 69 15.52 -13.96 15.01
CA ALA A 69 14.93 -15.29 15.15
C ALA A 69 15.19 -15.97 16.50
N ASN A 70 16.41 -15.81 16.99
CA ASN A 70 17.05 -16.56 18.06
C ASN A 70 18.43 -15.97 18.36
N ALA A 71 19.11 -16.51 19.37
CA ALA A 71 20.46 -16.10 19.80
C ALA A 71 21.49 -16.11 18.65
N ALA A 72 21.48 -17.11 17.77
CA ALA A 72 22.40 -17.16 16.63
C ALA A 72 22.18 -16.00 15.65
N GLY A 73 20.91 -15.60 15.45
CA GLY A 73 20.59 -14.41 14.66
C GLY A 73 21.06 -13.11 15.30
N LEU A 74 20.98 -12.98 16.62
CA LEU A 74 21.53 -11.82 17.33
C LEU A 74 23.07 -11.80 17.26
N GLN A 75 23.71 -12.96 17.42
CA GLN A 75 25.17 -13.08 17.30
C GLN A 75 25.67 -12.68 15.91
N GLU A 76 24.97 -13.04 14.82
CA GLU A 76 25.33 -12.59 13.47
C GLU A 76 25.34 -11.05 13.37
N ILE A 77 24.44 -10.36 14.08
CA ILE A 77 24.43 -8.89 14.11
C ILE A 77 25.61 -8.34 14.91
N ARG A 78 25.95 -8.94 16.07
CA ARG A 78 27.16 -8.58 16.83
C ARG A 78 28.40 -8.69 15.95
N ASP A 79 28.59 -9.83 15.29
CA ASP A 79 29.74 -10.08 14.40
C ASP A 79 29.81 -9.05 13.27
N ARG A 80 28.66 -8.67 12.68
CA ARG A 80 28.59 -7.63 11.64
C ARG A 80 28.98 -6.25 12.16
N LEU A 81 28.53 -5.88 13.35
CA LEU A 81 28.89 -4.62 14.00
C LEU A 81 30.36 -4.57 14.39
N ASP A 82 30.93 -5.70 14.86
CA ASP A 82 32.36 -5.82 15.18
C ASP A 82 33.24 -5.67 13.93
N VAL A 83 32.84 -6.26 12.79
CA VAL A 83 33.54 -6.10 11.51
C VAL A 83 33.53 -4.63 11.04
N GLU A 84 32.42 -3.94 11.20
CA GLU A 84 32.30 -2.52 10.86
C GLU A 84 33.01 -1.60 11.88
N GLY A 85 33.24 -2.09 13.10
CA GLY A 85 33.72 -1.28 14.22
C GLY A 85 32.64 -0.36 14.81
N THR A 86 31.36 -0.69 14.64
CA THR A 86 30.25 0.08 15.22
C THR A 86 30.10 -0.26 16.71
N PRO A 87 30.21 0.71 17.63
CA PRO A 87 30.11 0.44 19.05
C PRO A 87 28.67 0.04 19.44
N TYR A 88 28.55 -1.06 20.17
CA TYR A 88 27.30 -1.49 20.80
C TYR A 88 27.52 -1.84 22.27
N LYS A 89 26.42 -1.93 23.01
CA LYS A 89 26.41 -2.37 24.41
C LYS A 89 25.41 -3.51 24.57
N GLU A 90 25.77 -4.50 25.38
CA GLU A 90 24.80 -5.46 25.89
C GLU A 90 23.82 -4.77 26.84
N ALA A 91 22.54 -5.13 26.71
CA ALA A 91 21.51 -4.63 27.61
C ALA A 91 21.74 -5.14 29.05
N THR A 92 21.52 -4.27 30.02
CA THR A 92 21.55 -4.63 31.44
C THR A 92 20.36 -5.53 31.81
N ALA A 93 20.45 -6.26 32.92
CA ALA A 93 19.34 -7.08 33.42
C ALA A 93 18.03 -6.28 33.60
N ALA A 94 18.13 -5.01 34.03
CA ALA A 94 16.97 -4.12 34.16
C ALA A 94 16.35 -3.77 32.79
N GLN A 95 17.16 -3.56 31.76
CA GLN A 95 16.68 -3.33 30.40
C GLN A 95 16.05 -4.59 29.80
N LEU A 96 16.67 -5.76 29.98
CA LEU A 96 16.10 -7.04 29.52
C LEU A 96 14.74 -7.30 30.18
N ALA A 97 14.62 -7.06 31.49
CA ALA A 97 13.37 -7.20 32.23
C ALA A 97 12.29 -6.21 31.76
N ASP A 98 12.64 -4.94 31.53
CA ASP A 98 11.69 -3.93 31.04
C ASP A 98 11.20 -4.23 29.61
N ARG A 99 12.12 -4.63 28.73
CA ARG A 99 11.80 -4.97 27.34
C ARG A 99 11.16 -6.37 27.20
N ARG A 100 11.28 -7.19 28.25
CA ARG A 100 10.80 -8.59 28.33
C ARG A 100 11.36 -9.46 27.21
N VAL A 101 12.69 -9.40 27.06
CA VAL A 101 13.45 -10.17 26.06
C VAL A 101 14.57 -10.97 26.73
N ASP A 102 15.11 -11.97 26.03
CA ASP A 102 16.18 -12.83 26.54
C ASP A 102 17.56 -12.16 26.42
N GLU A 103 17.90 -11.68 25.22
CA GLU A 103 19.12 -10.90 24.96
C GLU A 103 18.81 -9.69 24.09
N MET A 104 19.61 -8.63 24.25
CA MET A 104 19.50 -7.41 23.48
C MET A 104 20.82 -6.65 23.45
N ILE A 105 21.13 -6.08 22.28
CA ILE A 105 22.21 -5.09 22.13
C ILE A 105 21.62 -3.72 21.76
N LEU A 106 22.32 -2.67 22.20
CA LEU A 106 21.94 -1.27 22.02
C LEU A 106 23.06 -0.53 21.29
N PHE A 107 22.72 0.21 20.24
CA PHE A 107 23.66 1.01 19.46
C PHE A 107 22.93 2.14 18.72
N SER A 108 23.67 2.99 18.03
CA SER A 108 23.12 4.02 17.16
C SER A 108 23.56 3.81 15.73
N ASP A 109 22.70 4.15 14.78
CA ASP A 109 23.12 4.30 13.40
C ASP A 109 24.05 5.52 13.23
N PRO A 110 24.69 5.71 12.07
CA PRO A 110 25.60 6.83 11.86
C PRO A 110 24.95 8.22 11.98
N SER A 111 23.63 8.32 11.79
CA SER A 111 22.86 9.55 12.00
C SER A 111 22.47 9.77 13.47
N GLY A 112 22.80 8.84 14.36
CA GLY A 112 22.48 8.89 15.79
C GLY A 112 21.12 8.31 16.15
N ASN A 113 20.41 7.65 15.22
CA ASN A 113 19.13 7.03 15.54
C ASN A 113 19.36 5.83 16.48
N PRO A 114 18.69 5.77 17.65
CA PRO A 114 18.87 4.70 18.62
C PRO A 114 18.18 3.40 18.18
N LEU A 115 18.94 2.30 18.19
CA LEU A 115 18.54 0.98 17.76
C LEU A 115 18.74 -0.03 18.89
N ALA A 116 17.78 -0.94 19.04
CA ALA A 116 17.92 -2.15 19.82
C ALA A 116 17.72 -3.35 18.90
N VAL A 117 18.57 -4.38 19.03
CA VAL A 117 18.37 -5.66 18.34
C VAL A 117 18.29 -6.75 19.40
N PHE A 118 17.27 -7.60 19.34
CA PHE A 118 16.95 -8.54 20.42
C PHE A 118 16.43 -9.87 19.90
N HIS A 119 16.35 -10.88 20.77
CA HIS A 119 15.58 -12.11 20.52
C HIS A 119 14.88 -12.59 21.81
N GLY A 120 13.98 -13.57 21.70
CA GLY A 120 13.35 -14.19 22.85
C GLY A 120 12.34 -13.30 23.58
N ALA A 121 11.55 -12.52 22.84
CA ALA A 121 10.49 -11.71 23.44
C ALA A 121 9.41 -12.58 24.12
N ALA A 122 9.04 -12.22 25.35
CA ALA A 122 7.87 -12.78 26.01
C ALA A 122 6.59 -12.38 25.27
N LEU A 123 5.57 -13.23 25.31
CA LEU A 123 4.26 -12.97 24.70
C LEU A 123 3.14 -13.02 25.74
N GLU A 124 2.05 -12.29 25.50
CA GLU A 124 0.84 -12.26 26.31
C GLU A 124 -0.36 -12.84 25.55
N HIS A 125 -0.74 -14.07 25.88
CA HIS A 125 -1.72 -14.85 25.12
C HIS A 125 -3.20 -14.51 25.41
N ARG A 126 -3.48 -13.57 26.32
CA ARG A 126 -4.84 -13.05 26.44
C ARG A 126 -5.15 -12.25 25.18
N ARG A 127 -6.21 -12.67 24.47
CA ARG A 127 -6.65 -12.04 23.22
C ARG A 127 -6.69 -10.51 23.35
N VAL A 128 -5.99 -9.84 22.44
CA VAL A 128 -6.12 -8.41 22.22
C VAL A 128 -7.34 -8.17 21.36
N VAL A 129 -8.32 -7.45 21.89
CA VAL A 129 -9.56 -7.14 21.18
C VAL A 129 -9.71 -5.63 21.13
N SER A 130 -9.51 -5.05 19.93
CA SER A 130 -9.77 -3.64 19.70
C SER A 130 -11.26 -3.35 19.95
N PRO A 131 -11.61 -2.26 20.66
CA PRO A 131 -13.01 -1.86 20.84
C PRO A 131 -13.69 -1.45 19.53
N TYR A 132 -12.93 -1.34 18.43
CA TYR A 132 -13.40 -0.99 17.10
C TYR A 132 -13.44 -2.17 16.13
N GLY A 133 -13.20 -3.40 16.60
CA GLY A 133 -13.38 -4.62 15.82
C GLY A 133 -12.24 -4.98 14.85
N HIS A 134 -11.37 -4.04 14.50
CA HIS A 134 -10.25 -4.30 13.60
C HIS A 134 -9.18 -5.20 14.24
N LYS A 135 -8.42 -5.87 13.38
CA LYS A 135 -7.18 -6.58 13.72
C LYS A 135 -6.02 -5.94 12.99
N PHE A 136 -4.88 -5.90 13.67
CA PHE A 136 -3.64 -5.42 13.07
C PHE A 136 -2.92 -6.53 12.30
N VAL A 137 -2.28 -6.17 11.19
CA VAL A 137 -1.46 -7.08 10.38
C VAL A 137 -0.02 -7.02 10.88
N THR A 138 0.30 -7.95 11.79
CA THR A 138 1.66 -8.12 12.33
C THR A 138 2.27 -9.47 11.90
N GLY A 139 2.36 -10.45 12.79
CA GLY A 139 2.97 -11.75 12.53
C GLY A 139 4.42 -11.62 12.06
N GLU A 140 4.79 -12.34 10.99
CA GLU A 140 6.13 -12.26 10.40
C GLU A 140 6.49 -10.87 9.82
N GLN A 141 5.49 -10.01 9.62
CA GLN A 141 5.68 -8.66 9.09
C GLN A 141 6.01 -7.63 10.19
N GLY A 142 5.98 -8.01 11.46
CA GLY A 142 6.28 -7.15 12.60
C GLY A 142 5.25 -6.05 12.84
N LEU A 143 5.61 -5.07 13.68
CA LEU A 143 4.80 -3.89 14.06
C LEU A 143 4.19 -3.15 12.87
N GLY A 144 4.91 -3.08 11.75
CA GLY A 144 4.63 -2.16 10.67
C GLY A 144 5.93 -1.67 10.06
N HIS A 145 6.00 -0.38 9.73
CA HIS A 145 7.25 0.25 9.30
C HIS A 145 7.43 1.65 9.85
N VAL A 146 8.69 2.04 10.00
CA VAL A 146 9.07 3.37 10.46
C VAL A 146 9.91 4.06 9.40
N VAL A 147 9.65 5.35 9.18
CA VAL A 147 10.49 6.22 8.36
C VAL A 147 11.19 7.21 9.26
N LEU A 148 12.52 7.16 9.27
CA LEU A 148 13.37 7.96 10.12
C LEU A 148 14.09 9.04 9.33
N THR A 149 14.61 10.03 10.04
CA THR A 149 15.54 11.01 9.45
C THR A 149 16.94 10.41 9.30
N THR A 150 17.67 10.86 8.28
CA THR A 150 19.11 10.61 8.16
C THR A 150 19.84 11.89 7.77
N ARG A 151 21.11 12.01 8.18
CA ARG A 151 21.99 13.11 7.75
C ARG A 151 22.61 12.86 6.37
N ASP A 152 22.81 11.59 6.01
CA ASP A 152 23.48 11.17 4.78
C ASP A 152 22.85 9.86 4.28
N ASP A 153 22.19 9.92 3.13
CA ASP A 153 21.50 8.77 2.57
C ASP A 153 22.46 7.64 2.18
N ALA A 154 23.68 7.95 1.73
CA ALA A 154 24.67 6.95 1.30
C ALA A 154 25.29 6.23 2.50
N GLU A 155 25.58 6.96 3.57
CA GLU A 155 26.03 6.39 4.86
C GLU A 155 24.94 5.46 5.43
N ALA A 156 23.67 5.89 5.43
CA ALA A 156 22.56 5.04 5.83
C ALA A 156 22.38 3.81 4.94
N LEU A 157 22.52 3.95 3.61
CA LEU A 157 22.44 2.82 2.69
C LEU A 157 23.51 1.77 3.02
N HIS A 158 24.75 2.19 3.25
CA HIS A 158 25.82 1.29 3.64
C HIS A 158 25.50 0.58 4.96
N PHE A 159 25.18 1.35 6.00
CA PHE A 159 24.93 0.79 7.33
C PHE A 159 23.76 -0.21 7.35
N TYR A 160 22.60 0.16 6.80
CA TYR A 160 21.44 -0.72 6.88
C TYR A 160 21.51 -1.91 5.91
N ARG A 161 22.07 -1.73 4.70
CA ARG A 161 22.15 -2.81 3.71
C ARG A 161 23.36 -3.72 3.91
N ASP A 162 24.53 -3.13 4.04
CA ASP A 162 25.80 -3.86 3.99
C ASP A 162 26.18 -4.39 5.39
N VAL A 163 26.02 -3.55 6.41
CA VAL A 163 26.32 -3.94 7.81
C VAL A 163 25.17 -4.77 8.37
N LEU A 164 23.97 -4.18 8.53
CA LEU A 164 22.83 -4.84 9.17
C LEU A 164 22.08 -5.85 8.29
N GLY A 165 22.37 -5.89 6.99
CA GLY A 165 21.85 -6.91 6.08
C GLY A 165 20.39 -6.72 5.63
N PHE A 166 19.81 -5.53 5.79
CA PHE A 166 18.51 -5.22 5.19
C PHE A 166 18.59 -5.24 3.66
N LYS A 167 17.47 -5.54 3.01
CA LYS A 167 17.38 -5.44 1.55
C LYS A 167 16.89 -4.05 1.15
N LEU A 168 17.60 -3.39 0.23
CA LEU A 168 17.05 -2.23 -0.47
C LEU A 168 15.90 -2.70 -1.36
N ARG A 169 14.71 -2.12 -1.17
CA ARG A 169 13.46 -2.55 -1.80
C ARG A 169 12.95 -1.55 -2.83
N ASP A 170 13.15 -0.26 -2.54
CA ASP A 170 12.75 0.83 -3.43
C ASP A 170 13.60 2.08 -3.17
N SER A 171 13.59 3.02 -4.09
CA SER A 171 14.29 4.29 -3.99
C SER A 171 13.56 5.40 -4.74
N MET A 172 13.34 6.52 -4.06
CA MET A 172 12.71 7.71 -4.62
C MET A 172 13.71 8.87 -4.60
N ARG A 173 13.88 9.50 -5.77
CA ARG A 173 14.79 10.64 -5.95
C ARG A 173 14.12 11.91 -5.46
N LEU A 174 14.82 12.67 -4.63
CA LEU A 174 14.41 13.99 -4.17
C LEU A 174 15.20 15.07 -4.92
N PRO A 175 14.54 16.16 -5.38
CA PRO A 175 15.23 17.31 -5.94
C PRO A 175 16.29 17.86 -4.96
N PRO A 176 17.49 18.23 -5.41
CA PRO A 176 18.56 18.71 -4.54
C PRO A 176 18.12 19.87 -3.62
N GLN A 177 17.28 20.78 -4.13
CA GLN A 177 16.83 21.96 -3.40
C GLN A 177 15.99 21.60 -2.17
N VAL A 178 15.25 20.49 -2.21
CA VAL A 178 14.42 20.04 -1.09
C VAL A 178 15.27 19.73 0.14
N VAL A 179 16.49 19.21 -0.07
CA VAL A 179 17.45 18.89 1.01
C VAL A 179 18.48 20.01 1.22
N GLY A 180 18.20 21.22 0.75
CA GLY A 180 19.08 22.39 0.91
C GLY A 180 20.36 22.35 0.06
N ARG A 181 20.43 21.52 -0.98
CA ARG A 181 21.56 21.48 -1.93
C ARG A 181 21.32 22.41 -3.13
N PRO A 182 22.38 22.87 -3.84
CA PRO A 182 22.24 23.65 -5.06
C PRO A 182 21.44 22.91 -6.15
N ALA A 183 20.75 23.64 -7.02
CA ALA A 183 19.89 23.07 -8.07
C ALA A 183 20.62 22.10 -9.03
N GLU A 184 21.89 22.40 -9.33
CA GLU A 184 22.77 21.58 -10.17
C GLU A 184 23.47 20.45 -9.38
N GLY A 185 23.23 20.37 -8.07
CA GLY A 185 23.85 19.40 -7.18
C GLY A 185 23.28 17.98 -7.37
N PRO A 186 23.95 16.97 -6.79
CA PRO A 186 23.45 15.61 -6.83
C PRO A 186 22.14 15.50 -6.02
N PRO A 187 21.16 14.72 -6.51
CA PRO A 187 19.92 14.51 -5.79
C PRO A 187 20.18 13.77 -4.47
N ALA A 188 19.22 13.89 -3.56
CA ALA A 188 19.16 13.03 -2.39
C ALA A 188 18.17 11.89 -2.61
N TRP A 189 18.24 10.86 -1.77
CA TRP A 189 17.46 9.65 -1.94
C TRP A 189 16.66 9.30 -0.69
N LEU A 190 15.35 9.14 -0.86
CA LEU A 190 14.51 8.42 0.08
C LEU A 190 14.60 6.93 -0.26
N ARG A 191 15.12 6.11 0.67
CA ARG A 191 15.38 4.68 0.44
C ARG A 191 14.56 3.82 1.37
N PHE A 192 13.99 2.75 0.83
CA PHE A 192 13.09 1.83 1.54
C PHE A 192 13.75 0.46 1.71
N PHE A 193 13.72 -0.08 2.92
CA PHE A 193 14.46 -1.28 3.33
C PHE A 193 13.53 -2.33 3.94
N GLY A 194 13.72 -3.59 3.54
CA GLY A 194 12.92 -4.72 4.03
C GLY A 194 13.77 -5.79 4.69
N CYS A 195 13.26 -6.35 5.80
CA CYS A 195 13.84 -7.50 6.52
C CYS A 195 12.94 -8.76 6.50
N ASN A 196 11.71 -8.64 5.98
CA ASN A 196 10.72 -9.72 5.85
C ASN A 196 9.82 -9.48 4.60
N PRO A 197 8.73 -10.24 4.39
CA PRO A 197 7.86 -10.05 3.23
C PRO A 197 7.17 -8.68 3.14
N ARG A 198 7.01 -7.92 4.22
CA ARG A 198 6.55 -6.51 4.19
C ARG A 198 7.44 -5.73 3.23
N HIS A 199 6.84 -4.93 2.33
CA HIS A 199 7.59 -4.20 1.29
C HIS A 199 8.80 -3.46 1.87
N HIS A 200 8.59 -2.76 2.98
CA HIS A 200 9.64 -2.15 3.76
C HIS A 200 9.24 -2.14 5.23
N SER A 201 10.19 -2.36 6.12
CA SER A 201 10.03 -2.19 7.58
C SER A 201 10.70 -0.89 8.05
N LEU A 202 11.54 -0.30 7.19
CA LEU A 202 12.36 0.86 7.48
C LEU A 202 12.51 1.71 6.22
N ALA A 203 12.52 3.03 6.36
CA ALA A 203 13.01 3.93 5.32
C ALA A 203 13.70 5.14 5.95
N PHE A 204 14.55 5.82 5.16
CA PHE A 204 15.23 7.04 5.61
C PHE A 204 14.97 8.19 4.66
N LEU A 205 14.51 9.30 5.24
CA LEU A 205 14.37 10.58 4.56
C LEU A 205 15.56 11.47 4.95
N PRO A 206 16.33 11.99 3.98
CA PRO A 206 17.46 12.88 4.25
C PRO A 206 16.99 14.33 4.53
N LEU A 207 16.02 14.47 5.44
CA LEU A 207 15.46 15.73 5.92
C LEU A 207 15.26 15.67 7.43
N PRO A 208 15.73 16.67 8.19
CA PRO A 208 15.62 16.67 9.64
C PRO A 208 14.16 16.75 10.09
N THR A 209 13.83 16.00 11.14
CA THR A 209 12.56 16.10 11.87
C THR A 209 12.85 16.24 13.36
N PRO A 210 12.14 17.11 14.12
CA PRO A 210 12.42 17.30 15.54
C PRO A 210 12.33 16.02 16.38
N SER A 211 11.44 15.09 16.00
CA SER A 211 11.25 13.81 16.70
C SER A 211 12.19 12.70 16.22
N GLY A 212 12.89 12.89 15.11
CA GLY A 212 13.63 11.83 14.42
C GLY A 212 12.75 10.86 13.61
N ILE A 213 11.43 10.96 13.71
CA ILE A 213 10.46 10.10 13.02
C ILE A 213 9.67 10.93 12.02
N VAL A 214 9.75 10.57 10.75
CA VAL A 214 8.88 11.12 9.69
C VAL A 214 7.48 10.55 9.85
N HIS A 215 7.37 9.22 9.82
CA HIS A 215 6.12 8.53 10.16
C HIS A 215 6.30 7.10 10.67
N LEU A 216 5.31 6.63 11.43
CA LEU A 216 5.08 5.23 11.75
C LEU A 216 3.82 4.75 11.02
N MET A 217 3.92 3.63 10.31
CA MET A 217 2.77 2.99 9.67
C MET A 217 2.35 1.75 10.46
N VAL A 218 1.05 1.64 10.75
CA VAL A 218 0.42 0.44 11.29
C VAL A 218 -0.65 -0.06 10.33
N GLU A 219 -0.67 -1.37 10.10
CA GLU A 219 -1.55 -1.99 9.11
C GLU A 219 -2.71 -2.72 9.76
N VAL A 220 -3.91 -2.60 9.18
CA VAL A 220 -5.14 -3.29 9.60
C VAL A 220 -5.64 -4.25 8.52
N GLU A 221 -6.59 -5.12 8.87
CA GLU A 221 -7.05 -6.21 7.99
C GLU A 221 -7.99 -5.78 6.86
N ASN A 222 -8.71 -4.66 6.93
CA ASN A 222 -9.65 -4.29 5.86
C ASN A 222 -9.66 -2.78 5.59
N SER A 223 -10.09 -2.39 4.39
CA SER A 223 -10.26 -0.98 4.03
C SER A 223 -11.29 -0.28 4.91
N ASP A 224 -12.31 -1.01 5.37
CA ASP A 224 -13.31 -0.50 6.32
C ASP A 224 -12.66 -0.06 7.62
N ASP A 225 -11.66 -0.81 8.10
CA ASP A 225 -10.93 -0.47 9.33
C ASP A 225 -10.12 0.83 9.17
N VAL A 226 -9.58 1.06 7.97
CA VAL A 226 -8.90 2.32 7.59
C VAL A 226 -9.90 3.48 7.58
N GLY A 227 -11.04 3.31 6.90
CA GLY A 227 -12.10 4.32 6.83
C GLY A 227 -12.69 4.66 8.21
N LEU A 228 -12.97 3.65 9.03
CA LEU A 228 -13.45 3.84 10.41
C LEU A 228 -12.39 4.53 11.28
N CYS A 229 -11.10 4.29 11.05
CA CYS A 229 -10.04 5.02 11.75
C CYS A 229 -10.01 6.49 11.34
N LEU A 230 -10.14 6.78 10.05
CA LEU A 230 -10.25 8.15 9.53
C LEU A 230 -11.44 8.87 10.17
N ASP A 231 -12.62 8.24 10.25
CA ASP A 231 -13.79 8.81 10.90
C ASP A 231 -13.57 9.10 12.39
N ARG A 232 -12.88 8.22 13.12
CA ARG A 232 -12.50 8.47 14.53
C ARG A 232 -11.55 9.65 14.64
N ALA A 233 -10.56 9.73 13.76
CA ALA A 233 -9.58 10.80 13.74
C ALA A 233 -10.24 12.17 13.45
N LEU A 234 -11.09 12.25 12.43
CA LEU A 234 -11.84 13.45 12.06
C LEU A 234 -12.77 13.91 13.18
N ARG A 235 -13.52 12.98 13.79
CA ARG A 235 -14.42 13.28 14.92
C ARG A 235 -13.68 13.84 16.14
N ARG A 236 -12.43 13.41 16.34
CA ARG A 236 -11.54 13.88 17.40
C ARG A 236 -10.65 15.05 16.98
N LYS A 237 -10.88 15.61 15.79
CA LYS A 237 -10.14 16.76 15.24
C LYS A 237 -8.63 16.53 15.19
N VAL A 238 -8.20 15.29 14.96
CA VAL A 238 -6.78 14.99 14.72
C VAL A 238 -6.36 15.69 13.43
N PRO A 239 -5.25 16.45 13.40
CA PRO A 239 -4.80 17.11 12.17
C PRO A 239 -4.41 16.08 11.10
N MET A 240 -4.91 16.23 9.88
CA MET A 240 -4.56 15.37 8.75
C MET A 240 -3.29 15.88 8.06
N SER A 241 -2.38 14.96 7.71
CA SER A 241 -1.15 15.24 6.95
C SER A 241 -1.31 14.90 5.47
N ALA A 242 -2.07 13.87 5.13
CA ALA A 242 -2.40 13.49 3.76
C ALA A 242 -3.75 12.76 3.71
N THR A 243 -4.47 12.95 2.61
CA THR A 243 -5.76 12.31 2.35
C THR A 243 -5.61 10.80 2.12
N LEU A 244 -6.75 10.10 2.06
CA LEU A 244 -6.77 8.69 1.68
C LEU A 244 -6.22 8.53 0.25
N GLY A 245 -5.26 7.63 0.08
CA GLY A 245 -4.61 7.37 -1.19
C GLY A 245 -3.92 6.01 -1.21
N ARG A 246 -3.38 5.63 -2.37
CA ARG A 246 -2.62 4.39 -2.54
C ARG A 246 -1.18 4.70 -2.94
N HIS A 247 -0.22 4.17 -2.20
CA HIS A 247 1.20 4.30 -2.54
C HIS A 247 1.56 3.50 -3.80
N VAL A 248 2.51 4.02 -4.57
CA VAL A 248 2.99 3.35 -5.80
C VAL A 248 3.84 2.12 -5.49
N ASN A 249 4.68 2.17 -4.46
CA ASN A 249 5.72 1.17 -4.23
C ASN A 249 5.23 -0.06 -3.46
N ASP A 250 4.58 0.16 -2.32
CA ASP A 250 4.04 -0.90 -1.45
C ASP A 250 2.54 -1.16 -1.65
N LEU A 251 1.88 -0.42 -2.55
CA LEU A 251 0.45 -0.53 -2.89
C LEU A 251 -0.52 -0.32 -1.73
N MET A 252 -0.04 0.25 -0.63
CA MET A 252 -0.80 0.42 0.59
C MET A 252 -1.88 1.49 0.42
N LEU A 253 -3.14 1.16 0.69
CA LEU A 253 -4.25 2.09 0.82
C LEU A 253 -4.21 2.69 2.23
N SER A 254 -3.91 3.97 2.36
CA SER A 254 -3.64 4.62 3.64
C SER A 254 -4.04 6.09 3.66
N PHE A 255 -4.13 6.67 4.85
CA PHE A 255 -4.14 8.11 5.08
C PHE A 255 -3.08 8.46 6.12
N TYR A 256 -2.76 9.76 6.26
CA TYR A 256 -1.77 10.22 7.24
C TYR A 256 -2.37 11.26 8.16
N MET A 257 -2.08 11.13 9.45
CA MET A 257 -2.53 12.04 10.49
C MET A 257 -1.40 12.37 11.46
N LYS A 258 -1.44 13.55 12.06
CA LYS A 258 -0.51 13.94 13.12
C LYS A 258 -0.76 13.13 14.39
N THR A 259 0.33 12.80 15.07
CA THR A 259 0.28 12.23 16.42
C THR A 259 0.33 13.37 17.46
N PRO A 260 0.09 13.09 18.76
CA PRO A 260 0.31 14.07 19.83
C PRO A 260 1.72 14.67 19.82
N ALA A 261 2.73 13.91 19.38
CA ALA A 261 4.00 14.45 18.94
C ALA A 261 3.81 15.12 17.55
N VAL A 262 3.46 16.41 17.51
CA VAL A 262 3.03 17.15 16.31
C VAL A 262 4.02 17.07 15.12
N SER A 263 5.30 16.81 15.39
CA SER A 263 6.35 16.61 14.38
C SER A 263 6.25 15.24 13.66
N THR A 264 5.61 14.25 14.27
CA THR A 264 5.45 12.88 13.75
C THR A 264 4.06 12.65 13.18
N SER A 265 3.99 12.00 12.01
CA SER A 265 2.73 11.49 11.47
C SER A 265 2.60 9.99 11.73
N ASN A 266 1.37 9.50 11.93
CA ASN A 266 1.06 8.09 11.82
C ASN A 266 0.25 7.85 10.55
N SER A 267 0.50 6.70 9.93
CA SER A 267 -0.28 6.19 8.82
C SER A 267 -1.03 4.92 9.25
N VAL A 268 -2.32 4.85 8.94
CA VAL A 268 -3.15 3.65 9.12
C VAL A 268 -3.54 3.13 7.75
N ALA A 269 -3.29 1.84 7.54
CA ALA A 269 -3.11 1.33 6.19
C ALA A 269 -3.65 -0.09 6.00
N ARG A 270 -3.95 -0.45 4.76
CA ARG A 270 -4.32 -1.81 4.33
C ARG A 270 -3.77 -2.13 2.93
N GLU A 271 -3.64 -3.42 2.61
CA GLU A 271 -3.24 -3.97 1.30
C GLU A 271 -1.74 -3.76 0.98
N GLY A 272 -0.87 -4.20 1.88
CA GLY A 272 0.57 -4.21 1.61
C GLY A 272 1.00 -5.24 0.58
N LYS A 273 1.77 -4.80 -0.42
CA LYS A 273 2.49 -5.67 -1.35
C LYS A 273 3.51 -6.52 -0.59
N SER A 274 3.30 -7.83 -0.56
CA SER A 274 4.29 -8.79 -0.08
C SER A 274 5.35 -9.07 -1.15
N THR A 275 6.62 -9.10 -0.76
CA THR A 275 7.72 -9.42 -1.67
C THR A 275 8.21 -10.85 -1.46
N THR A 276 8.19 -11.69 -2.50
CA THR A 276 8.90 -12.98 -2.52
C THR A 276 10.25 -12.83 -3.25
N LYS A 277 11.30 -13.48 -2.74
CA LYS A 277 12.68 -13.37 -3.26
C LYS A 277 12.78 -13.88 -4.72
N ILE A 278 13.35 -13.06 -5.60
CA ILE A 278 14.16 -13.52 -6.75
C ILE A 278 15.52 -12.85 -6.57
N ASP A 279 16.47 -13.55 -5.97
CA ASP A 279 17.85 -13.07 -5.81
C ASP A 279 18.53 -13.09 -7.20
N ARG A 280 18.92 -11.93 -7.74
CA ARG A 280 19.88 -11.84 -8.86
C ARG A 280 21.26 -11.49 -8.29
N PRO A 281 22.34 -12.23 -8.60
CA PRO A 281 23.68 -11.91 -8.10
C PRO A 281 24.25 -10.68 -8.83
N GLY A 282 24.87 -9.79 -8.05
CA GLY A 282 25.53 -8.57 -8.50
C GLY A 282 26.92 -8.81 -9.11
N GLU A 283 27.33 -7.83 -9.92
CA GLU A 283 28.62 -7.72 -10.58
C GLU A 283 29.74 -7.39 -9.59
N HIS A 284 30.85 -8.15 -9.63
CA HIS A 284 32.15 -7.69 -9.16
C HIS A 284 33.12 -7.61 -10.34
N ARG A 285 33.71 -6.43 -10.53
CA ARG A 285 34.82 -6.18 -11.45
C ARG A 285 36.14 -6.63 -10.80
N GLY A 286 36.95 -7.39 -11.54
CA GLY A 286 38.35 -7.70 -11.24
C GLY A 286 39.07 -8.15 -12.52
N GLN A 287 40.25 -7.57 -12.77
CA GLN A 287 41.00 -7.58 -14.03
C GLN A 287 41.93 -8.81 -14.21
N PHE A 288 42.04 -9.24 -15.49
CA PHE A 288 43.11 -9.96 -16.22
C PHE A 288 43.85 -11.19 -15.61
N VAL A 289 43.89 -12.30 -16.37
CA VAL A 289 45.07 -12.86 -17.09
C VAL A 289 44.61 -14.14 -17.84
N GLY A 290 45.10 -14.33 -19.08
CA GLY A 290 44.52 -15.25 -20.06
C GLY A 290 44.93 -16.72 -19.98
N ALA A 291 44.07 -17.58 -20.53
CA ALA A 291 44.43 -18.84 -21.16
C ALA A 291 43.30 -19.26 -22.12
N ARG A 292 43.65 -19.55 -23.38
CA ARG A 292 42.74 -20.02 -24.43
C ARG A 292 42.35 -21.48 -24.17
N LEU A 293 41.06 -21.78 -24.06
CA LEU A 293 40.53 -23.13 -24.26
C LEU A 293 39.17 -23.09 -24.99
N HIS A 294 39.23 -23.52 -26.26
CA HIS A 294 38.24 -24.30 -27.00
C HIS A 294 36.73 -24.09 -26.72
N GLY A 295 36.10 -23.34 -27.62
CA GLY A 295 34.97 -23.86 -28.41
C GLY A 295 33.77 -24.49 -27.67
N ARG A 296 32.99 -23.69 -26.95
CA ARG A 296 31.53 -23.87 -26.90
C ARG A 296 30.88 -22.51 -27.12
N ARG A 297 30.16 -22.37 -28.24
CA ARG A 297 29.29 -21.22 -28.50
C ARG A 297 28.21 -21.17 -27.40
N SER A 298 28.44 -20.35 -26.40
CA SER A 298 27.43 -19.88 -25.46
C SER A 298 26.40 -19.09 -26.28
N ARG A 299 25.16 -19.60 -26.35
CA ARG A 299 24.02 -18.84 -26.84
C ARG A 299 23.87 -17.63 -25.92
N LEU A 300 23.88 -16.42 -26.47
CA LEU A 300 23.35 -15.25 -25.79
C LEU A 300 22.00 -15.64 -25.17
N ALA A 301 21.87 -15.47 -23.85
CA ALA A 301 20.58 -15.60 -23.19
C ALA A 301 19.67 -14.51 -23.78
N MET A 302 18.78 -14.95 -24.68
CA MET A 302 17.67 -14.13 -25.15
C MET A 302 16.91 -13.64 -23.92
N SER A 303 16.53 -12.36 -23.92
CA SER A 303 15.51 -11.84 -23.00
C SER A 303 14.35 -12.84 -22.98
N ALA A 304 14.01 -13.39 -21.82
CA ALA A 304 12.84 -14.24 -21.70
C ALA A 304 11.62 -13.39 -22.09
N GLN A 305 11.17 -13.54 -23.34
CA GLN A 305 9.94 -12.92 -23.82
C GLN A 305 8.82 -13.43 -22.93
N ILE A 306 8.11 -12.50 -22.28
CA ILE A 306 6.91 -12.84 -21.52
C ILE A 306 5.93 -13.46 -22.51
N ASP A 307 5.55 -14.71 -22.28
CA ASP A 307 4.57 -15.40 -23.11
C ASP A 307 3.23 -14.64 -23.08
N PRO A 308 2.69 -14.19 -24.23
CA PRO A 308 1.47 -13.39 -24.28
C PRO A 308 0.24 -14.09 -23.67
N ARG A 309 0.18 -15.42 -23.72
CA ARG A 309 -0.92 -16.17 -23.08
C ARG A 309 -0.82 -16.09 -21.57
N THR A 310 0.37 -16.31 -21.03
CA THR A 310 0.67 -16.17 -19.60
C THR A 310 0.37 -14.76 -19.12
N PHE A 311 0.81 -13.74 -19.87
CA PHE A 311 0.51 -12.33 -19.58
C PHE A 311 -1.01 -12.07 -19.49
N ARG A 312 -1.79 -12.53 -20.48
CA ARG A 312 -3.25 -12.40 -20.47
C ARG A 312 -3.92 -13.17 -19.33
N SER A 313 -3.46 -14.39 -19.04
CA SER A 313 -4.02 -15.21 -17.95
C SER A 313 -3.79 -14.57 -16.58
N VAL A 314 -2.61 -13.99 -16.37
CA VAL A 314 -2.26 -13.28 -15.12
C VAL A 314 -3.05 -11.98 -15.03
N LEU A 315 -3.09 -11.17 -16.09
CA LEU A 315 -3.86 -9.93 -16.08
C LEU A 315 -5.37 -10.16 -15.99
N GLY A 316 -5.88 -11.28 -16.50
CA GLY A 316 -7.28 -11.67 -16.36
C GLY A 316 -7.71 -11.94 -14.91
N GLN A 317 -6.77 -12.03 -13.96
CA GLN A 317 -7.08 -12.07 -12.52
C GLN A 317 -7.52 -10.70 -11.98
N PHE A 318 -7.26 -9.61 -12.69
CA PHE A 318 -7.75 -8.29 -12.33
C PHE A 318 -9.17 -8.12 -12.85
N CYS A 319 -10.15 -8.07 -11.94
CA CYS A 319 -11.55 -7.83 -12.28
C CYS A 319 -11.73 -6.37 -12.69
N THR A 320 -12.40 -6.13 -13.82
CA THR A 320 -12.68 -4.77 -14.31
C THR A 320 -14.16 -4.56 -14.57
N GLY A 321 -14.61 -3.30 -14.46
CA GLY A 321 -15.85 -2.88 -15.08
C GLY A 321 -15.70 -2.80 -16.60
N ILE A 322 -16.81 -2.85 -17.33
CA ILE A 322 -16.82 -2.68 -18.79
C ILE A 322 -17.44 -1.33 -19.13
N THR A 323 -16.76 -0.61 -20.03
CA THR A 323 -17.28 0.63 -20.62
C THR A 323 -17.41 0.48 -22.13
N VAL A 324 -18.25 1.33 -22.74
CA VAL A 324 -18.23 1.57 -24.19
C VAL A 324 -17.82 3.01 -24.43
N ILE A 325 -16.76 3.20 -25.22
CA ILE A 325 -16.33 4.52 -25.64
C ILE A 325 -16.98 4.82 -26.99
N THR A 326 -17.67 5.94 -27.10
CA THR A 326 -18.44 6.35 -28.27
C THR A 326 -18.01 7.72 -28.77
N THR A 327 -18.23 7.98 -30.05
CA THR A 327 -18.08 9.31 -30.66
C THR A 327 -18.98 9.40 -31.90
N MET A 328 -19.13 10.61 -32.43
CA MET A 328 -19.81 10.88 -33.68
C MET A 328 -18.82 11.34 -34.73
N HIS A 329 -18.68 10.59 -35.83
CA HIS A 329 -17.78 10.93 -36.93
C HIS A 329 -18.56 10.97 -38.24
N ASP A 330 -18.56 12.11 -38.92
CA ASP A 330 -19.36 12.34 -40.15
C ASP A 330 -20.85 11.96 -40.00
N ALA A 331 -21.45 12.31 -38.86
CA ALA A 331 -22.84 11.95 -38.48
C ALA A 331 -23.11 10.44 -38.35
N VAL A 332 -22.07 9.61 -38.29
CA VAL A 332 -22.16 8.17 -38.04
C VAL A 332 -21.70 7.84 -36.61
N PRO A 333 -22.49 7.11 -35.80
CA PRO A 333 -22.09 6.70 -34.47
C PRO A 333 -21.02 5.62 -34.53
N VAL A 334 -19.94 5.83 -33.77
CA VAL A 334 -18.82 4.90 -33.68
C VAL A 334 -18.55 4.60 -32.22
N GLY A 335 -18.23 3.34 -31.90
CA GLY A 335 -17.80 2.98 -30.56
C GLY A 335 -17.13 1.62 -30.43
N PHE A 336 -16.57 1.36 -29.27
CA PHE A 336 -15.93 0.09 -28.93
C PHE A 336 -15.99 -0.20 -27.43
N ALA A 337 -15.98 -1.48 -27.07
CA ALA A 337 -15.91 -1.90 -25.68
C ALA A 337 -14.49 -1.70 -25.14
N CYS A 338 -14.39 -1.16 -23.93
CA CYS A 338 -13.13 -0.76 -23.30
C CYS A 338 -13.10 -1.16 -21.82
N GLN A 339 -12.03 -1.85 -21.43
CA GLN A 339 -11.77 -2.25 -20.04
C GLN A 339 -10.61 -1.47 -19.41
N SER A 340 -9.84 -0.73 -20.20
CA SER A 340 -8.70 0.08 -19.75
C SER A 340 -9.12 1.44 -19.21
N PHE A 341 -10.42 1.70 -19.07
CA PHE A 341 -10.94 2.96 -18.54
C PHE A 341 -10.60 3.13 -17.05
N ALA A 342 -10.13 4.32 -16.68
CA ALA A 342 -9.90 4.68 -15.29
C ALA A 342 -10.14 6.19 -15.07
N ALA A 343 -10.60 6.55 -13.86
CA ALA A 343 -10.50 7.93 -13.38
C ALA A 343 -9.03 8.25 -13.10
N LEU A 344 -8.60 9.47 -13.43
CA LEU A 344 -7.20 9.86 -13.33
C LEU A 344 -6.97 11.04 -12.37
N SER A 345 -7.76 12.10 -12.49
CA SER A 345 -7.54 13.34 -11.74
C SER A 345 -8.86 14.00 -11.37
N LEU A 346 -8.88 14.69 -10.23
CA LEU A 346 -10.01 15.52 -9.79
C LEU A 346 -9.83 16.99 -10.19
N GLU A 347 -8.60 17.49 -10.24
CA GLU A 347 -8.30 18.88 -10.59
C GLU A 347 -7.03 18.98 -11.46
N PRO A 348 -7.16 19.23 -12.79
CA PRO A 348 -8.42 19.25 -13.53
C PRO A 348 -9.08 17.85 -13.57
N PRO A 349 -10.40 17.75 -13.78
CA PRO A 349 -11.08 16.47 -13.83
C PRO A 349 -10.69 15.71 -15.11
N LEU A 350 -9.97 14.60 -14.96
CA LEU A 350 -9.46 13.80 -16.06
C LEU A 350 -9.81 12.32 -15.91
N VAL A 351 -10.01 11.67 -17.05
CA VAL A 351 -10.10 10.21 -17.20
C VAL A 351 -9.06 9.71 -18.20
N LEU A 352 -8.81 8.40 -18.22
CA LEU A 352 -8.00 7.78 -19.26
C LEU A 352 -8.61 6.50 -19.82
N PHE A 353 -8.20 6.16 -21.04
CA PHE A 353 -8.40 4.84 -21.63
C PHE A 353 -7.29 4.52 -22.63
N CYS A 354 -7.11 3.23 -22.93
CA CYS A 354 -6.03 2.77 -23.80
C CYS A 354 -6.59 2.04 -25.03
N PRO A 355 -6.74 2.69 -26.20
CA PRO A 355 -7.13 2.03 -27.43
C PRO A 355 -5.91 1.44 -28.16
N THR A 356 -6.10 0.33 -28.87
CA THR A 356 -5.06 -0.23 -29.75
C THR A 356 -4.75 0.77 -30.88
N LYS A 357 -3.48 0.88 -31.30
CA LYS A 357 -3.08 1.77 -32.40
C LYS A 357 -3.78 1.49 -33.74
N VAL A 358 -4.30 0.27 -33.93
CA VAL A 358 -5.03 -0.16 -35.13
C VAL A 358 -6.55 0.06 -35.06
N SER A 359 -7.06 0.66 -33.98
CA SER A 359 -8.51 0.84 -33.79
C SER A 359 -9.08 1.88 -34.75
N ARG A 360 -10.12 1.49 -35.50
CA ARG A 360 -10.90 2.42 -36.35
C ARG A 360 -11.67 3.43 -35.51
N SER A 361 -12.21 2.99 -34.37
CA SER A 361 -12.92 3.85 -33.44
C SER A 361 -12.00 4.89 -32.80
N TRP A 362 -10.73 4.54 -32.56
CA TRP A 362 -9.74 5.52 -32.11
C TRP A 362 -9.52 6.63 -33.14
N LYS A 363 -9.33 6.29 -34.42
CA LYS A 363 -9.15 7.30 -35.48
C LYS A 363 -10.31 8.30 -35.56
N ALA A 364 -11.55 7.82 -35.34
CA ALA A 364 -12.73 8.67 -35.27
C ALA A 364 -12.71 9.62 -34.06
N ILE A 365 -12.30 9.12 -32.88
CA ILE A 365 -12.16 9.94 -31.66
C ILE A 365 -11.03 10.96 -31.82
N GLU A 366 -9.90 10.56 -32.39
CA GLU A 366 -8.76 11.43 -32.65
C GLU A 366 -9.12 12.57 -33.60
N ALA A 367 -9.87 12.27 -34.68
CA ALA A 367 -10.31 13.28 -35.63
C ALA A 367 -11.34 14.27 -35.06
N THR A 368 -12.21 13.81 -34.15
CA THR A 368 -13.29 14.64 -33.58
C THR A 368 -12.86 15.37 -32.30
N GLY A 369 -11.86 14.85 -31.60
CA GLY A 369 -11.39 15.34 -30.31
C GLY A 369 -12.39 15.14 -29.17
N ARG A 370 -13.46 14.36 -29.37
CA ARG A 370 -14.57 14.20 -28.41
C ARG A 370 -14.98 12.75 -28.30
N PHE A 371 -15.39 12.35 -27.10
CA PHE A 371 -15.92 11.03 -26.85
C PHE A 371 -16.80 11.00 -25.60
N CYS A 372 -17.67 10.00 -25.52
CA CYS A 372 -18.41 9.69 -24.31
C CYS A 372 -18.04 8.29 -23.82
N VAL A 373 -17.89 8.16 -22.49
CA VAL A 373 -17.68 6.89 -21.80
C VAL A 373 -19.00 6.43 -21.22
N ASN A 374 -19.47 5.26 -21.62
CA ASN A 374 -20.70 4.64 -21.13
C ASN A 374 -20.36 3.46 -20.22
N VAL A 375 -20.62 3.57 -18.92
CA VAL A 375 -20.35 2.51 -17.94
C VAL A 375 -21.51 1.52 -17.96
N LEU A 376 -21.25 0.23 -18.23
CA LEU A 376 -22.33 -0.74 -18.47
C LEU A 376 -22.87 -1.38 -17.18
N THR A 377 -24.17 -1.66 -17.19
CA THR A 377 -24.85 -2.47 -16.17
C THR A 377 -24.82 -3.96 -16.53
N GLU A 378 -25.03 -4.84 -15.54
CA GLU A 378 -25.06 -6.30 -15.74
C GLU A 378 -26.05 -6.77 -16.83
N LYS A 379 -27.09 -5.97 -17.10
CA LYS A 379 -28.13 -6.25 -18.12
C LYS A 379 -27.63 -5.99 -19.54
N GLN A 380 -26.53 -5.25 -19.68
CA GLN A 380 -25.95 -4.81 -20.95
C GLN A 380 -24.81 -5.72 -21.45
N LYS A 381 -24.80 -7.01 -21.06
CA LYS A 381 -23.88 -8.02 -21.64
C LYS A 381 -23.94 -8.06 -23.17
N HIS A 382 -25.15 -7.93 -23.73
CA HIS A 382 -25.37 -7.91 -25.17
C HIS A 382 -24.77 -6.68 -25.84
N VAL A 383 -24.83 -5.50 -25.19
CA VAL A 383 -24.18 -4.25 -25.64
C VAL A 383 -22.67 -4.45 -25.66
N SER A 384 -22.07 -4.92 -24.56
CA SER A 384 -20.62 -5.21 -24.49
C SER A 384 -20.18 -6.14 -25.61
N ALA A 385 -20.89 -7.25 -25.82
CA ALA A 385 -20.59 -8.21 -26.88
C ALA A 385 -20.67 -7.58 -28.28
N ARG A 386 -21.70 -6.76 -28.54
CA ARG A 386 -21.86 -6.04 -29.81
C ARG A 386 -20.69 -5.09 -30.06
N PHE A 387 -20.33 -4.27 -29.08
CA PHE A 387 -19.26 -3.29 -29.22
C PHE A 387 -17.85 -3.89 -29.25
N GLY A 388 -17.66 -5.09 -28.69
CA GLY A 388 -16.44 -5.89 -28.81
C GLY A 388 -16.30 -6.68 -30.12
N SER A 389 -17.36 -6.78 -30.92
CA SER A 389 -17.37 -7.55 -32.17
C SER A 389 -16.80 -6.79 -33.38
N LYS A 390 -16.77 -7.47 -34.54
CA LYS A 390 -16.43 -6.89 -35.85
C LYS A 390 -17.64 -6.39 -36.64
N GLU A 391 -18.85 -6.41 -36.05
CA GLU A 391 -20.08 -5.94 -36.70
C GLU A 391 -19.91 -4.51 -37.25
N PRO A 392 -20.30 -4.24 -38.51
CA PRO A 392 -20.21 -2.91 -39.10
C PRO A 392 -21.12 -1.90 -38.42
N ASP A 393 -22.38 -2.26 -38.18
CA ASP A 393 -23.34 -1.45 -37.44
C ASP A 393 -23.47 -1.96 -36.01
N LYS A 394 -22.73 -1.32 -35.11
CA LYS A 394 -22.70 -1.66 -33.69
C LYS A 394 -23.85 -1.04 -32.89
N PHE A 395 -24.57 -0.07 -33.46
CA PHE A 395 -25.63 0.66 -32.79
C PHE A 395 -27.03 0.13 -33.18
N ALA A 396 -27.14 -0.67 -34.24
CA ALA A 396 -28.37 -1.35 -34.61
C ALA A 396 -29.01 -2.10 -33.41
N GLY A 397 -30.24 -1.70 -33.06
CA GLY A 397 -31.02 -2.30 -31.99
C GLY A 397 -30.56 -1.96 -30.56
N ILE A 398 -29.71 -0.93 -30.41
CA ILE A 398 -29.32 -0.37 -29.11
C ILE A 398 -29.85 1.06 -29.06
N ASP A 399 -30.60 1.39 -28.01
CA ASP A 399 -31.12 2.74 -27.80
C ASP A 399 -30.01 3.67 -27.30
N TRP A 400 -29.96 4.89 -27.83
CA TRP A 400 -28.98 5.91 -27.46
C TRP A 400 -29.48 7.32 -27.81
N HIS A 401 -28.91 8.31 -27.13
CA HIS A 401 -29.12 9.74 -27.39
C HIS A 401 -27.79 10.49 -27.43
N LEU A 402 -27.79 11.77 -27.80
CA LEU A 402 -26.56 12.57 -27.87
C LEU A 402 -26.25 13.24 -26.52
N SER A 403 -24.97 13.24 -26.16
CA SER A 403 -24.42 14.07 -25.08
C SER A 403 -24.34 15.54 -25.47
N GLU A 404 -24.00 16.40 -24.51
CA GLU A 404 -23.82 17.84 -24.74
C GLU A 404 -22.69 18.13 -25.75
N LEU A 405 -21.62 17.34 -25.76
CA LEU A 405 -20.55 17.45 -26.77
C LEU A 405 -20.88 16.77 -28.10
N GLY A 406 -22.02 16.07 -28.19
CA GLY A 406 -22.52 15.39 -29.38
C GLY A 406 -22.04 13.96 -29.55
N SER A 407 -21.59 13.28 -28.48
CA SER A 407 -21.20 11.87 -28.51
C SER A 407 -22.36 10.96 -28.06
N PRO A 408 -22.52 9.74 -28.60
CA PRO A 408 -23.61 8.84 -28.20
C PRO A 408 -23.54 8.40 -26.73
N ILE A 409 -24.62 8.62 -25.99
CA ILE A 409 -24.89 8.03 -24.68
C ILE A 409 -25.81 6.83 -24.88
N ILE A 410 -25.38 5.64 -24.44
CA ILE A 410 -26.15 4.40 -24.52
C ILE A 410 -27.17 4.37 -23.38
N ASP A 411 -28.43 4.17 -23.72
CA ASP A 411 -29.52 4.16 -22.75
C ASP A 411 -29.40 2.97 -21.78
N GLY A 412 -29.75 3.21 -20.52
CA GLY A 412 -29.65 2.22 -19.46
C GLY A 412 -28.22 1.94 -18.96
N SER A 413 -27.24 2.73 -19.42
CA SER A 413 -25.88 2.73 -18.84
C SER A 413 -25.92 3.16 -17.37
N LEU A 414 -25.01 2.59 -16.58
CA LEU A 414 -24.85 2.88 -15.15
C LEU A 414 -24.47 4.35 -14.89
N ALA A 415 -23.63 4.88 -15.77
CA ALA A 415 -23.19 6.27 -15.79
C ALA A 415 -22.67 6.62 -17.18
N TYR A 416 -22.62 7.91 -17.50
CA TYR A 416 -21.87 8.43 -18.64
C TYR A 416 -20.93 9.56 -18.23
N ILE A 417 -19.81 9.68 -18.96
CA ILE A 417 -18.84 10.77 -18.82
C ILE A 417 -18.56 11.34 -20.21
N ASP A 418 -18.86 12.60 -20.44
CA ASP A 418 -18.66 13.30 -21.71
C ASP A 418 -17.35 14.09 -21.68
N CYS A 419 -16.49 13.85 -22.67
CA CYS A 419 -15.09 14.27 -22.62
C CYS A 419 -14.59 14.87 -23.93
N THR A 420 -13.58 15.74 -23.81
CA THR A 420 -12.68 16.11 -24.90
C THR A 420 -11.30 15.47 -24.71
N VAL A 421 -10.58 15.21 -25.81
CA VAL A 421 -9.22 14.66 -25.76
C VAL A 421 -8.25 15.75 -25.27
N ALA A 422 -7.58 15.50 -24.15
CA ALA A 422 -6.63 16.42 -23.54
C ALA A 422 -5.18 16.13 -24.01
N SER A 423 -4.76 14.86 -23.99
CA SER A 423 -3.45 14.44 -24.52
C SER A 423 -3.43 12.96 -24.89
N VAL A 424 -2.45 12.57 -25.71
CA VAL A 424 -2.26 11.19 -26.18
C VAL A 424 -0.79 10.82 -26.06
N HIS A 425 -0.49 9.68 -25.44
CA HIS A 425 0.87 9.19 -25.23
C HIS A 425 1.05 7.78 -25.79
N ASP A 426 2.29 7.42 -26.12
CA ASP A 426 2.63 6.07 -26.60
C ASP A 426 2.62 5.06 -25.44
N GLY A 427 1.90 3.95 -25.60
CA GLY A 427 1.80 2.85 -24.64
C GLY A 427 2.22 1.50 -25.22
N GLY A 428 3.10 1.47 -26.22
CA GLY A 428 3.49 0.23 -26.91
C GLY A 428 2.60 -0.08 -28.11
N ASP A 429 1.79 -1.13 -28.05
CA ASP A 429 0.80 -1.46 -29.10
C ASP A 429 -0.54 -0.70 -28.93
N HIS A 430 -0.66 0.08 -27.86
CA HIS A 430 -1.78 0.96 -27.55
C HIS A 430 -1.33 2.43 -27.45
N PHE A 431 -2.30 3.34 -27.48
CA PHE A 431 -2.14 4.69 -26.97
C PHE A 431 -2.62 4.76 -25.52
N VAL A 432 -2.16 5.75 -24.77
CA VAL A 432 -2.76 6.19 -23.51
C VAL A 432 -3.40 7.54 -23.77
N VAL A 433 -4.73 7.57 -23.73
CA VAL A 433 -5.53 8.76 -24.04
C VAL A 433 -6.02 9.37 -22.74
N PHE A 434 -5.76 10.66 -22.58
CA PHE A 434 -6.22 11.46 -21.45
C PHE A 434 -7.40 12.30 -21.92
N GLY A 435 -8.53 12.19 -21.23
CA GLY A 435 -9.75 12.95 -21.51
C GLY A 435 -10.04 13.98 -20.43
N ALA A 436 -10.29 15.22 -20.84
CA ALA A 436 -10.86 16.23 -19.95
C ALA A 436 -12.37 16.00 -19.82
N VAL A 437 -12.86 15.95 -18.58
CA VAL A 437 -14.28 15.74 -18.30
C VAL A 437 -15.02 17.07 -18.43
N ASN A 438 -16.06 17.09 -19.26
CA ASN A 438 -16.90 18.25 -19.50
C ASN A 438 -18.25 18.14 -18.77
N SER A 439 -18.88 16.97 -18.84
CA SER A 439 -20.10 16.67 -18.09
C SER A 439 -20.18 15.19 -17.74
N LEU A 440 -21.01 14.85 -16.76
CA LEU A 440 -21.18 13.49 -16.25
C LEU A 440 -22.63 13.28 -15.80
N SER A 441 -23.10 12.03 -15.86
CA SER A 441 -24.45 11.65 -15.44
C SER A 441 -24.69 11.87 -13.94
N GLU A 442 -25.93 12.10 -13.56
CA GLU A 442 -26.35 11.96 -12.15
C GLU A 442 -26.21 10.52 -11.65
N VAL A 443 -25.94 10.37 -10.35
CA VAL A 443 -25.88 9.05 -9.72
C VAL A 443 -27.31 8.52 -9.52
N PRO A 444 -27.65 7.32 -10.03
CA PRO A 444 -28.98 6.74 -9.85
C PRO A 444 -29.32 6.53 -8.36
N LYS A 445 -30.54 6.89 -7.95
CA LYS A 445 -31.03 6.69 -6.57
C LYS A 445 -31.07 5.20 -6.16
N ILE A 446 -31.38 4.32 -7.11
CA ILE A 446 -31.33 2.86 -6.93
C ILE A 446 -30.03 2.38 -7.55
N LYS A 447 -29.16 1.74 -6.77
CA LYS A 447 -27.85 1.24 -7.20
C LYS A 447 -28.00 0.11 -8.22
N PRO A 448 -27.83 0.35 -9.53
CA PRO A 448 -27.86 -0.71 -10.53
C PRO A 448 -26.57 -1.52 -10.44
N ARG A 449 -26.64 -2.83 -10.71
CA ARG A 449 -25.45 -3.69 -10.66
C ARG A 449 -24.55 -3.45 -11.88
N PRO A 450 -23.23 -3.28 -11.68
CA PRO A 450 -22.28 -3.06 -12.77
C PRO A 450 -22.05 -4.35 -13.57
N LEU A 451 -21.73 -4.22 -14.86
CA LEU A 451 -21.18 -5.33 -15.64
C LEU A 451 -19.69 -5.46 -15.34
N LEU A 452 -19.30 -6.64 -14.85
CA LEU A 452 -17.92 -6.95 -14.54
C LEU A 452 -17.35 -7.99 -15.52
N PHE A 453 -16.03 -7.98 -15.67
CA PHE A 453 -15.28 -8.95 -16.44
C PHE A 453 -14.13 -9.51 -15.62
N TYR A 454 -14.06 -10.83 -15.53
CA TYR A 454 -13.05 -11.53 -14.75
C TYR A 454 -12.66 -12.83 -15.46
N ARG A 455 -11.36 -13.06 -15.61
CA ARG A 455 -10.78 -14.27 -16.21
C ARG A 455 -11.31 -14.65 -17.61
N GLY A 456 -11.75 -13.67 -18.39
CA GLY A 456 -12.25 -13.90 -19.75
C GLY A 456 -13.77 -14.04 -19.85
N ASP A 457 -14.48 -13.95 -18.73
CA ASP A 457 -15.94 -14.13 -18.66
C ASP A 457 -16.64 -12.93 -18.01
N TYR A 458 -17.92 -12.74 -18.36
CA TYR A 458 -18.79 -11.77 -17.71
C TYR A 458 -19.19 -12.25 -16.32
N THR A 459 -19.05 -11.37 -15.32
CA THR A 459 -19.48 -11.62 -13.94
C THR A 459 -20.30 -10.43 -13.40
N GLY A 460 -20.77 -10.54 -12.17
CA GLY A 460 -21.54 -9.50 -11.48
C GLY A 460 -21.32 -9.60 -9.97
N ILE A 461 -21.77 -8.58 -9.25
CA ILE A 461 -21.78 -8.60 -7.78
C ILE A 461 -22.99 -9.40 -7.27
N GLU A 462 -22.85 -10.04 -6.09
CA GLU A 462 -24.02 -10.59 -5.40
C GLU A 462 -25.08 -9.49 -5.20
N PRO A 463 -26.38 -9.81 -5.29
CA PRO A 463 -27.41 -8.87 -4.89
C PRO A 463 -27.18 -8.46 -3.43
N ASP A 464 -27.51 -7.20 -3.09
CA ASP A 464 -27.53 -6.76 -1.70
C ASP A 464 -28.34 -7.79 -0.89
N LYS A 465 -27.67 -8.49 0.04
CA LYS A 465 -28.37 -9.33 1.01
C LYS A 465 -29.10 -8.37 1.95
N THR A 466 -30.36 -8.06 1.64
CA THR A 466 -31.31 -7.48 2.60
C THR A 466 -31.81 -8.54 3.58
N THR A 467 -30.93 -9.46 3.99
CA THR A 467 -31.19 -10.37 5.09
C THR A 467 -30.58 -9.72 6.33
N PRO A 468 -31.37 -9.39 7.37
CA PRO A 468 -30.81 -9.21 8.70
C PRO A 468 -29.92 -10.41 8.96
N ALA A 469 -28.69 -10.16 9.41
CA ALA A 469 -27.72 -11.23 9.57
C ALA A 469 -28.35 -12.40 10.38
N GLN A 470 -28.41 -13.59 9.77
CA GLN A 470 -29.07 -14.78 10.31
C GLN A 470 -28.55 -15.20 11.70
N TRP A 471 -27.38 -14.68 12.13
CA TRP A 471 -26.87 -14.93 13.48
C TRP A 471 -27.82 -14.47 14.59
N ARG A 472 -28.73 -13.50 14.35
CA ARG A 472 -29.72 -13.08 15.35
C ARG A 472 -30.83 -14.10 15.57
N ASP A 473 -31.28 -14.76 14.49
CA ASP A 473 -32.28 -15.81 14.57
C ASP A 473 -31.67 -17.10 15.13
N ASP A 474 -30.39 -17.37 14.81
CA ASP A 474 -29.64 -18.47 15.42
C ASP A 474 -29.36 -18.24 16.91
N LEU A 475 -29.17 -16.99 17.36
CA LEU A 475 -28.97 -16.69 18.79
C LEU A 475 -30.27 -16.81 19.58
N GLU A 476 -31.40 -16.32 19.06
CA GLU A 476 -32.71 -16.53 19.69
C GLU A 476 -33.06 -18.02 19.68
N ALA A 477 -32.93 -18.72 18.55
CA ALA A 477 -33.15 -20.17 18.49
C ALA A 477 -32.21 -20.95 19.42
N PHE A 478 -30.94 -20.54 19.57
CA PHE A 478 -29.98 -21.13 20.51
C PHE A 478 -30.31 -20.81 21.98
N LEU A 479 -30.81 -19.60 22.27
CA LEU A 479 -31.17 -19.17 23.63
C LEU A 479 -32.57 -19.67 24.07
N THR A 480 -33.46 -20.01 23.13
CA THR A 480 -34.84 -20.43 23.42
C THR A 480 -35.12 -21.90 23.11
N THR A 481 -34.18 -22.64 22.51
CA THR A 481 -34.34 -24.08 22.32
C THR A 481 -34.16 -24.79 23.66
N THR A 482 -35.27 -25.27 24.20
CA THR A 482 -35.30 -26.27 25.27
C THR A 482 -35.19 -27.66 24.64
N THR A 483 -33.97 -28.07 24.26
CA THR A 483 -33.71 -29.49 24.02
C THR A 483 -33.61 -30.20 25.36
N GLN A 484 -34.32 -31.32 25.51
CA GLN A 484 -34.12 -32.23 26.64
C GLN A 484 -32.67 -32.70 26.66
N ASP A 485 -31.97 -32.38 27.74
CA ASP A 485 -30.59 -32.78 27.99
C ASP A 485 -30.42 -34.30 27.87
N THR A 486 -29.60 -34.74 26.91
CA THR A 486 -29.04 -36.09 26.90
C THR A 486 -27.53 -36.02 26.76
N TRP A 487 -26.85 -35.52 27.80
CA TRP A 487 -25.41 -35.71 28.03
C TRP A 487 -25.08 -35.78 29.53
N LEU A 488 -25.80 -36.64 30.26
CA LEU A 488 -25.27 -37.34 31.44
C LEU A 488 -24.70 -38.69 30.99
#